data_AF-U9UU63-F1
#
_entry.id   AF-U9UU63-F1
#
_cell.length_a   1.000
_cell.length_b   1.000
_cell.length_c   1.000
_cell.angle_alpha   90.00
_cell.angle_beta   90.00
_cell.angle_gamma   90.00
#
_symmetry.space_group_name_H-M   'P 1'
#
loop_
_entity.id
_entity.type
_entity.pdbx_description
1 polymer ?
#
loop_
_entity_poly.entity_id
_entity_poly.type
_entity_poly.pdbx_seq_one_letter_code
_entity_poly.pdbx_strand_id
1 'polypeptide(L)'
;MVILSHRSPYLRRKLSTNKKNNDGTLTRIELPNILPEIFVIILRYIYSGKLSLKEIDPTNIIKLLVAANELSLQELVTYIQSFLIENKANWMKQNFDLIYQTSYEIDSFLDLQSYYNDLISNEPDIIFKSPQITVIQNDNLQISEIQVWEHVLKWGVSQNSAKLPSNLRRF
;
A
#
# COMPACT_ATOMS: atom_id res chain seq x y z
N MET A 1 -15.83 15.41 -19.49
CA MET A 1 -16.24 14.02 -19.19
C MET A 1 -15.58 12.95 -20.06
N VAL A 2 -15.32 13.18 -21.36
CA VAL A 2 -14.79 12.13 -22.26
C VAL A 2 -13.42 11.58 -21.81
N ILE A 3 -12.49 12.46 -21.42
CA ILE A 3 -11.13 12.06 -21.01
C ILE A 3 -11.15 11.17 -19.76
N LEU A 4 -11.86 11.57 -18.71
CA LEU A 4 -11.99 10.80 -17.47
C LEU A 4 -12.57 9.39 -17.73
N SER A 5 -13.66 9.30 -18.50
CA SER A 5 -14.28 8.03 -18.89
C SER A 5 -13.37 7.18 -19.79
N HIS A 6 -12.53 7.80 -20.61
CA HIS A 6 -11.61 7.05 -21.46
C HIS A 6 -10.45 6.47 -20.66
N ARG A 7 -9.89 7.25 -19.74
CA ARG A 7 -8.65 6.92 -19.01
C ARG A 7 -8.90 6.10 -17.74
N SER A 8 -10.07 6.20 -17.11
CA SER A 8 -10.42 5.42 -15.92
C SER A 8 -11.64 4.53 -16.19
N PRO A 9 -11.47 3.19 -16.21
CA PRO A 9 -12.58 2.25 -16.29
C PRO A 9 -13.61 2.42 -15.15
N TYR A 10 -13.15 2.75 -13.94
CA TYR A 10 -14.01 3.03 -12.80
C TYR A 10 -14.92 4.24 -13.08
N LEU A 11 -14.34 5.38 -13.46
CA LEU A 11 -15.09 6.59 -13.74
C LEU A 11 -16.00 6.40 -14.95
N ARG A 12 -15.57 5.64 -15.97
CA ARG A 12 -16.44 5.26 -17.10
C ARG A 12 -17.71 4.59 -16.63
N ARG A 13 -17.60 3.59 -15.75
CA ARG A 13 -18.75 2.85 -15.21
C ARG A 13 -19.65 3.80 -14.40
N LYS A 14 -19.08 4.55 -13.45
CA LYS A 14 -19.84 5.50 -12.61
C LYS A 14 -20.59 6.56 -13.44
N LEU A 15 -19.90 7.17 -14.41
CA LEU A 15 -20.49 8.19 -15.28
C LEU A 15 -21.58 7.62 -16.22
N SER A 16 -21.40 6.38 -16.70
CA SER A 16 -22.39 5.72 -17.55
C SER A 16 -23.66 5.35 -16.80
N THR A 17 -23.55 4.90 -15.54
CA THR A 17 -24.70 4.56 -14.70
C THR A 17 -25.55 5.79 -14.39
N ASN A 18 -24.91 6.92 -14.09
CA ASN A 18 -25.62 8.16 -13.75
C ASN A 18 -26.35 8.80 -14.95
N LYS A 19 -25.87 8.57 -16.17
CA LYS A 19 -26.53 9.03 -17.42
C LYS A 19 -27.90 8.38 -17.67
N LYS A 20 -28.30 7.36 -16.89
CA LYS A 20 -29.63 6.75 -17.01
C LYS A 20 -30.73 7.54 -16.29
N ASN A 21 -30.36 8.47 -15.39
CA ASN A 21 -31.29 9.20 -14.52
C ASN A 21 -31.49 10.66 -14.99
N ASN A 22 -31.46 10.91 -16.31
CA ASN A 22 -31.42 12.23 -16.96
C ASN A 22 -32.58 13.20 -16.57
N ASP A 23 -32.49 13.82 -15.42
CA ASP A 23 -33.38 14.87 -14.92
C ASP A 23 -32.76 16.29 -15.05
N GLY A 24 -31.56 16.40 -15.60
CA GLY A 24 -30.80 17.66 -15.69
C GLY A 24 -29.95 17.96 -14.44
N THR A 25 -29.94 17.07 -13.44
CA THR A 25 -29.14 17.23 -12.23
C THR A 25 -27.66 16.91 -12.50
N LEU A 26 -26.77 17.75 -11.98
CA LEU A 26 -25.32 17.51 -12.02
C LEU A 26 -25.00 16.14 -11.42
N THR A 27 -24.33 15.29 -12.22
CA THR A 27 -23.86 13.98 -11.75
C THR A 27 -22.80 14.15 -10.66
N ARG A 28 -23.14 13.81 -9.42
CA ARG A 28 -22.21 13.76 -8.28
C ARG A 28 -21.57 12.38 -8.19
N ILE A 29 -20.24 12.33 -8.08
CA ILE A 29 -19.47 11.12 -7.80
C ILE A 29 -18.75 11.35 -6.47
N GLU A 30 -18.92 10.42 -5.54
CA GLU A 30 -18.27 10.45 -4.24
C GLU A 30 -17.11 9.46 -4.23
N LEU A 31 -15.94 9.94 -3.80
CA LEU A 31 -14.69 9.19 -3.68
C LEU A 31 -14.18 9.35 -2.23
N PRO A 32 -14.85 8.75 -1.24
CA PRO A 32 -14.59 9.02 0.18
C PRO A 32 -13.20 8.58 0.64
N ASN A 33 -12.59 7.62 -0.05
CA ASN A 33 -11.29 7.05 0.31
C ASN A 33 -10.11 7.77 -0.36
N ILE A 34 -10.37 8.79 -1.18
CA ILE A 34 -9.34 9.53 -1.92
C ILE A 34 -9.26 10.95 -1.38
N LEU A 35 -8.10 11.30 -0.80
CA LEU A 35 -7.84 12.65 -0.33
C LEU A 35 -7.84 13.67 -1.50
N PRO A 36 -8.33 14.90 -1.31
CA PRO A 36 -8.40 15.91 -2.38
C PRO A 36 -7.04 16.17 -3.05
N GLU A 37 -5.96 16.27 -2.28
CA GLU A 37 -4.61 16.51 -2.78
C GLU A 37 -4.09 15.36 -3.65
N ILE A 38 -4.43 14.11 -3.30
CA ILE A 38 -4.09 12.92 -4.09
C ILE A 38 -4.91 12.91 -5.39
N PHE A 39 -6.19 13.26 -5.30
CA PHE A 39 -7.05 13.33 -6.48
C PHE A 39 -6.57 14.39 -7.48
N VAL A 40 -6.06 15.54 -7.02
CA VAL A 40 -5.45 16.55 -7.91
C VAL A 40 -4.26 15.99 -8.69
N ILE A 41 -3.41 15.18 -8.05
CA ILE A 41 -2.29 14.50 -8.72
C ILE A 41 -2.81 13.52 -9.79
N ILE A 42 -3.81 12.71 -9.45
CA ILE A 42 -4.43 11.76 -10.37
C ILE A 42 -5.06 12.48 -11.57
N LEU A 43 -5.79 13.58 -11.32
CA LEU A 43 -6.38 14.38 -12.39
C LEU A 43 -5.29 14.92 -13.33
N ARG A 44 -4.20 15.45 -12.78
CA ARG A 44 -3.07 15.93 -13.60
C ARG A 44 -2.50 14.79 -14.45
N TYR A 45 -2.29 13.61 -13.89
CA TYR A 45 -1.85 12.43 -14.64
C TYR A 45 -2.83 12.05 -15.75
N ILE A 46 -4.14 11.99 -15.46
CA ILE A 46 -5.17 11.62 -16.45
C ILE A 46 -5.14 12.56 -17.66
N TYR A 47 -4.97 13.86 -17.43
CA TYR A 47 -5.01 14.87 -18.50
C TYR A 47 -3.67 15.07 -19.21
N SER A 48 -2.55 14.90 -18.53
CA SER A 48 -1.22 15.15 -19.12
C SER A 48 -0.49 13.88 -19.55
N GLY A 49 -0.90 12.71 -19.06
CA GLY A 49 -0.17 11.44 -19.21
C GLY A 49 1.19 11.42 -18.50
N LYS A 50 1.53 12.43 -17.71
CA LYS A 50 2.84 12.59 -17.07
C LYS A 50 2.71 12.71 -15.56
N LEU A 51 3.64 12.10 -14.85
CA LEU A 51 3.74 12.18 -13.39
C LEU A 51 5.21 12.09 -12.98
N SER A 52 5.61 12.94 -12.03
CA SER A 52 6.91 12.84 -11.35
C SER A 52 6.64 12.51 -9.88
N LEU A 53 7.21 11.40 -9.41
CA LEU A 53 7.10 10.95 -8.02
C LEU A 53 8.25 11.45 -7.12
N LYS A 54 9.28 12.08 -7.70
CA LYS A 54 10.53 12.43 -7.00
C LYS A 54 10.32 13.38 -5.81
N GLU A 55 9.42 14.35 -5.99
CA GLU A 55 9.14 15.41 -5.01
C GLU A 55 7.95 15.09 -4.11
N ILE A 56 7.33 13.92 -4.29
CA ILE A 56 6.18 13.49 -3.51
C ILE A 56 6.69 12.74 -2.28
N ASP A 57 6.15 13.09 -1.12
CA ASP A 57 6.38 12.35 0.12
C ASP A 57 6.02 10.86 -0.05
N PRO A 58 6.86 9.90 0.39
CA PRO A 58 6.60 8.48 0.20
C PRO A 58 5.25 8.01 0.76
N THR A 59 4.77 8.54 1.88
CA THR A 59 3.45 8.19 2.41
C THR A 59 2.34 8.66 1.47
N ASN A 60 2.49 9.82 0.84
CA ASN A 60 1.58 10.28 -0.21
C ASN A 60 1.69 9.45 -1.50
N ILE A 61 2.85 8.88 -1.81
CA ILE A 61 3.00 7.93 -2.93
C ILE A 61 2.18 6.65 -2.65
N ILE A 62 2.17 6.12 -1.43
CA ILE A 62 1.34 4.98 -1.05
C ILE A 62 -0.15 5.31 -1.19
N LYS A 63 -0.59 6.47 -0.68
CA LYS A 63 -1.99 6.92 -0.85
C LYS A 63 -2.37 7.09 -2.33
N LEU A 64 -1.44 7.59 -3.14
CA LEU A 64 -1.60 7.71 -4.58
C LEU A 64 -1.74 6.34 -5.26
N LEU A 65 -0.94 5.35 -4.83
CA LEU A 65 -1.02 3.97 -5.31
C LEU A 65 -2.39 3.36 -5.03
N VAL A 66 -2.89 3.48 -3.80
CA VAL A 66 -4.24 3.00 -3.40
C VAL A 66 -5.33 3.67 -4.23
N ALA A 67 -5.29 4.99 -4.36
CA ALA A 67 -6.26 5.74 -5.15
C ALA A 67 -6.20 5.42 -6.66
N ALA A 68 -5.00 5.17 -7.20
CA ALA A 68 -4.82 4.73 -8.58
C ALA A 68 -5.48 3.37 -8.82
N ASN A 69 -5.35 2.43 -7.88
CA ASN A 69 -6.03 1.15 -7.94
C ASN A 69 -7.56 1.30 -7.87
N GLU A 70 -8.07 2.09 -6.92
CA GLU A 70 -9.51 2.34 -6.78
C GLU A 70 -10.12 2.89 -8.08
N LEU A 71 -9.39 3.78 -8.76
CA LEU A 71 -9.80 4.36 -10.04
C LEU A 71 -9.47 3.47 -11.25
N SER A 72 -8.97 2.25 -11.02
CA SER A 72 -8.61 1.25 -12.03
C SER A 72 -7.58 1.76 -13.05
N LEU A 73 -6.58 2.53 -12.59
CA LEU A 73 -5.50 3.11 -13.40
C LEU A 73 -4.28 2.18 -13.41
N GLN A 74 -4.38 1.01 -14.04
CA GLN A 74 -3.39 -0.06 -13.92
C GLN A 74 -1.97 0.35 -14.37
N GLU A 75 -1.84 1.12 -15.45
CA GLU A 75 -0.54 1.65 -15.91
C GLU A 75 0.15 2.49 -14.83
N LEU A 76 -0.63 3.32 -14.12
CA LEU A 76 -0.13 4.14 -13.02
C LEU A 76 0.22 3.30 -11.79
N VAL A 77 -0.57 2.26 -11.49
CA VAL A 77 -0.30 1.31 -10.41
C VAL A 77 1.05 0.62 -10.63
N THR A 78 1.29 0.05 -11.80
CA THR A 78 2.58 -0.58 -12.14
C THR A 78 3.73 0.42 -12.02
N TYR A 79 3.59 1.62 -12.60
CA TYR A 79 4.63 2.65 -12.53
C TYR A 79 5.00 3.04 -11.09
N ILE A 80 4.01 3.22 -10.22
CA ILE A 80 4.26 3.61 -8.82
C ILE A 80 4.93 2.46 -8.05
N GLN A 81 4.52 1.20 -8.26
CA GLN A 81 5.15 0.06 -7.61
C GLN A 81 6.63 -0.06 -7.99
N SER A 82 6.95 0.00 -9.28
CA SER A 82 8.35 -0.04 -9.75
C SER A 82 9.16 1.12 -9.17
N PHE A 83 8.60 2.34 -9.16
CA PHE A 83 9.28 3.50 -8.58
C PHE A 83 9.61 3.31 -7.08
N LEU A 84 8.66 2.80 -6.30
CA LEU A 84 8.85 2.54 -4.88
C LEU A 84 9.97 1.52 -4.63
N ILE A 85 9.96 0.41 -5.39
CA ILE A 85 10.97 -0.65 -5.30
C ILE A 85 12.35 -0.12 -5.66
N GLU A 86 12.48 0.58 -6.79
CA GLU A 86 13.77 1.05 -7.30
C GLU A 86 14.35 2.22 -6.49
N ASN A 87 13.51 3.15 -6.04
CA ASN A 87 13.97 4.45 -5.52
C ASN A 87 13.70 4.64 -4.03
N LYS A 88 12.80 3.85 -3.43
CA LYS A 88 12.36 4.01 -2.03
C LYS A 88 12.52 2.75 -1.20
N ALA A 89 13.22 1.71 -1.68
CA ALA A 89 13.46 0.45 -0.95
C ALA A 89 13.85 0.66 0.53
N ASN A 90 14.83 1.52 0.81
CA ASN A 90 15.26 1.77 2.20
C ASN A 90 14.15 2.35 3.07
N TRP A 91 13.36 3.28 2.53
CA TRP A 91 12.21 3.84 3.23
C TRP A 91 11.12 2.78 3.43
N MET A 92 10.90 1.91 2.43
CA MET A 92 9.97 0.80 2.54
C MET A 92 10.37 -0.21 3.61
N LYS A 93 11.67 -0.51 3.75
CA LYS A 93 12.20 -1.36 4.84
C LYS A 93 11.99 -0.74 6.22
N GLN A 94 12.07 0.59 6.33
CA GLN A 94 11.83 1.31 7.60
C GLN A 94 10.34 1.39 7.94
N ASN A 95 9.47 1.35 6.93
CA ASN A 95 8.01 1.42 7.07
C ASN A 95 7.37 0.10 6.65
N PHE A 96 8.00 -1.02 7.03
CA PHE A 96 7.64 -2.37 6.60
C PHE A 96 6.14 -2.65 6.81
N ASP A 97 5.63 -2.41 8.02
CA ASP A 97 4.24 -2.69 8.40
C ASP A 97 3.23 -2.09 7.44
N LEU A 98 3.36 -0.79 7.20
CA LEU A 98 2.41 -0.02 6.43
C LEU A 98 2.29 -0.57 5.00
N ILE A 99 3.43 -0.79 4.36
CA ILE A 99 3.45 -1.15 2.94
C ILE A 99 3.20 -2.64 2.76
N TYR A 100 3.72 -3.49 3.64
CA TYR A 100 3.44 -4.91 3.63
C TYR A 100 1.95 -5.18 3.80
N GLN A 101 1.30 -4.55 4.79
CA GLN A 101 -0.16 -4.66 4.95
C GLN A 101 -0.89 -4.13 3.72
N THR A 102 -0.54 -2.93 3.25
CA THR A 102 -1.18 -2.34 2.05
C THR A 102 -1.01 -3.23 0.81
N SER A 103 0.14 -3.90 0.63
CA SER A 103 0.38 -4.77 -0.52
C SER A 103 -0.47 -6.04 -0.48
N TYR A 104 -0.73 -6.58 0.71
CA TYR A 104 -1.50 -7.82 0.87
C TYR A 104 -3.01 -7.59 1.04
N GLU A 105 -3.44 -6.39 1.42
CA GLU A 105 -4.86 -5.99 1.39
C GLU A 105 -5.38 -5.78 -0.04
N ILE A 106 -4.49 -5.53 -1.01
CA ILE A 106 -4.85 -5.19 -2.38
C ILE A 106 -4.18 -6.15 -3.37
N ASP A 107 -4.96 -7.08 -3.91
CA ASP A 107 -4.50 -8.14 -4.81
C ASP A 107 -3.74 -7.65 -6.06
N SER A 108 -3.99 -6.40 -6.51
CA SER A 108 -3.33 -5.84 -7.69
C SER A 108 -1.87 -5.44 -7.45
N PHE A 109 -1.39 -5.43 -6.20
CA PHE A 109 -0.03 -4.97 -5.86
C PHE A 109 1.02 -6.08 -5.93
N LEU A 110 1.01 -6.83 -7.03
CA LEU A 110 1.83 -8.02 -7.23
C LEU A 110 3.34 -7.74 -7.18
N ASP A 111 3.79 -6.60 -7.71
CA ASP A 111 5.22 -6.26 -7.72
C ASP A 111 5.73 -6.00 -6.29
N LEU A 112 4.93 -5.32 -5.47
CA LEU A 112 5.25 -5.13 -4.05
C LEU A 112 5.19 -6.43 -3.26
N GLN A 113 4.19 -7.28 -3.51
CA GLN A 113 4.10 -8.59 -2.86
C GLN A 113 5.34 -9.45 -3.19
N SER A 114 5.75 -9.50 -4.47
CA SER A 114 6.97 -10.21 -4.89
C SER A 114 8.21 -9.64 -4.21
N TYR A 115 8.35 -8.32 -4.21
CA TYR A 115 9.46 -7.64 -3.54
C TYR A 115 9.56 -8.03 -2.06
N TYR A 116 8.43 -8.03 -1.33
CA TYR A 116 8.42 -8.40 0.08
C TYR A 116 8.67 -9.88 0.32
N ASN A 117 8.22 -10.77 -0.57
CA ASN A 117 8.53 -12.19 -0.49
C ASN A 117 10.03 -12.45 -0.66
N ASP A 118 10.67 -11.79 -1.63
CA ASP A 118 12.11 -11.88 -1.84
C ASP A 118 12.86 -11.27 -0.65
N LEU A 119 12.38 -10.14 -0.13
CA LEU A 119 13.00 -9.46 1.00
C LEU A 119 12.95 -10.30 2.28
N ILE A 120 11.82 -10.92 2.59
CA ILE A 120 11.65 -11.78 3.77
C ILE A 120 12.48 -13.06 3.63
N SER A 121 12.52 -13.64 2.43
CA SER A 121 13.32 -14.84 2.16
C SER A 121 14.82 -14.58 2.35
N ASN A 122 15.30 -13.39 1.98
CA ASN A 122 16.71 -13.02 2.10
C ASN A 122 17.08 -12.43 3.47
N GLU A 123 16.15 -11.69 4.10
CA GLU A 123 16.34 -11.00 5.38
C GLU A 123 15.14 -11.24 6.32
N PRO A 124 14.94 -12.46 6.88
CA PRO A 124 13.77 -12.79 7.71
C PRO A 124 13.62 -11.86 8.93
N ASP A 125 14.75 -11.35 9.42
CA ASP A 125 14.83 -10.41 10.54
C ASP A 125 14.06 -9.10 10.30
N ILE A 126 13.72 -8.78 9.05
CA ILE A 126 12.95 -7.57 8.73
C ILE A 126 11.56 -7.58 9.35
N ILE A 127 10.96 -8.75 9.54
CA ILE A 127 9.65 -8.91 10.18
C ILE A 127 9.70 -8.38 11.61
N PHE A 128 10.85 -8.53 12.29
CA PHE A 128 11.10 -8.04 13.66
C PHE A 128 11.21 -6.52 13.77
N LYS A 129 11.23 -5.79 12.65
CA LYS A 129 11.08 -4.33 12.66
C LYS A 129 9.63 -3.91 12.87
N SER A 130 8.68 -4.84 12.70
CA SER A 130 7.28 -4.60 12.99
C SER A 130 7.00 -4.59 14.50
N PRO A 131 6.42 -3.53 15.06
CA PRO A 131 5.81 -3.57 16.38
C PRO A 131 4.53 -4.43 16.45
N GLN A 132 3.98 -4.90 15.33
CA GLN A 132 2.67 -5.54 15.29
C GLN A 132 2.74 -7.05 14.97
N ILE A 133 2.09 -7.87 15.81
CA ILE A 133 1.92 -9.31 15.58
C ILE A 133 1.09 -9.61 14.31
N THR A 134 0.27 -8.68 13.84
CA THR A 134 -0.60 -8.86 12.67
C THR A 134 0.15 -9.25 11.40
N VAL A 135 1.43 -8.85 11.28
CA VAL A 135 2.28 -9.31 10.17
C VAL A 135 2.35 -10.83 10.16
N ILE A 136 2.59 -11.45 11.32
CA ILE A 136 2.79 -12.89 11.54
C ILE A 136 1.53 -13.71 11.24
N GLN A 137 0.35 -13.10 11.36
CA GLN A 137 -0.93 -13.75 11.06
C GLN A 137 -1.21 -13.88 9.56
N ASN A 138 -0.37 -13.30 8.70
CA ASN A 138 -0.52 -13.45 7.27
C ASN A 138 -0.03 -14.84 6.83
N ASP A 139 -0.97 -15.70 6.41
CA ASP A 139 -0.69 -17.05 5.90
C ASP A 139 0.26 -17.06 4.68
N ASN A 140 0.44 -15.90 4.02
CA ASN A 140 1.38 -15.76 2.90
C ASN A 140 2.84 -15.59 3.34
N LEU A 141 3.13 -15.48 4.63
CA LEU A 141 4.50 -15.41 5.14
C LEU A 141 5.23 -16.74 4.95
N GLN A 142 6.22 -16.74 4.06
CA GLN A 142 7.15 -17.86 3.83
C GLN A 142 8.22 -17.92 4.94
N ILE A 143 7.83 -18.13 6.20
CA ILE A 143 8.75 -18.24 7.35
C ILE A 143 8.54 -19.55 8.10
N SER A 144 9.60 -20.09 8.70
CA SER A 144 9.46 -21.30 9.51
C SER A 144 8.72 -21.02 10.83
N GLU A 145 7.97 -22.00 11.33
CA GLU A 145 7.25 -21.88 12.61
C GLU A 145 8.19 -21.54 13.77
N ILE A 146 9.44 -22.02 13.75
CA ILE A 146 10.44 -21.72 14.78
C ILE A 146 10.77 -20.22 14.80
N GLN A 147 10.96 -19.61 13.62
CA GLN A 147 11.21 -18.17 13.49
C GLN A 147 10.00 -17.34 13.92
N VAL A 148 8.78 -17.83 13.64
CA VAL A 148 7.54 -17.24 14.15
C VAL A 148 7.56 -17.21 15.68
N TRP A 149 7.85 -18.35 16.32
CA TRP A 149 7.89 -18.45 17.77
C TRP A 149 8.95 -17.54 18.40
N GLU A 150 10.16 -17.48 17.82
CA GLU A 150 11.20 -16.56 18.28
C GLU A 150 10.77 -15.09 18.19
N HIS A 151 10.05 -14.72 17.13
CA HIS A 151 9.49 -13.38 16.98
C HIS A 151 8.43 -13.07 18.03
N VAL A 152 7.45 -13.96 18.21
CA VAL A 152 6.38 -13.78 19.20
C VAL A 152 6.98 -13.63 20.61
N LEU A 153 8.04 -14.38 20.93
CA LEU A 153 8.78 -14.26 22.19
C LEU A 153 9.48 -12.89 22.32
N LYS A 154 10.26 -12.48 21.32
CA LYS A 154 10.96 -11.18 21.32
C LYS A 154 9.98 -10.01 21.41
N TRP A 155 8.86 -10.08 20.69
CA TRP A 155 7.77 -9.11 20.78
C TRP A 155 7.14 -9.10 22.18
N GLY A 156 6.83 -10.27 22.75
CA GLY A 156 6.25 -10.37 24.09
C GLY A 156 7.15 -9.77 25.17
N VAL A 157 8.47 -9.96 25.04
CA VAL A 157 9.48 -9.36 25.93
C VAL A 157 9.57 -7.84 25.75
N SER A 158 9.56 -7.34 24.51
CA SER A 158 9.67 -5.89 24.27
C SER A 158 8.49 -5.11 24.87
N GLN A 159 7.27 -5.63 24.72
CA GLN A 159 6.05 -5.05 25.29
C GLN A 159 6.01 -5.08 26.81
N ASN A 160 6.65 -6.06 27.43
CA ASN A 160 6.65 -6.27 28.89
C ASN A 160 7.98 -5.95 29.56
N SER A 161 8.91 -5.31 28.85
CA SER A 161 10.28 -5.06 29.31
C SER A 161 10.36 -4.32 30.65
N ALA A 162 9.39 -3.45 30.95
CA ALA A 162 9.25 -2.75 32.22
C ALA A 162 8.80 -3.64 33.40
N LYS A 163 8.11 -4.76 33.13
CA LYS A 163 7.54 -5.68 34.13
C LYS A 163 8.33 -6.99 34.29
N LEU A 164 9.28 -7.26 33.40
CA LEU A 164 10.05 -8.50 33.38
C LEU A 164 11.29 -8.44 34.30
N PRO A 165 11.54 -9.49 35.11
CA PRO A 165 12.79 -9.68 35.83
C PRO A 165 14.02 -9.55 34.91
N SER A 166 15.10 -8.93 35.39
CA SER A 166 16.31 -8.59 34.62
C SER A 166 16.98 -9.79 33.92
N ASN A 167 16.74 -11.00 34.42
CA ASN A 167 17.20 -12.29 33.88
C ASN A 167 16.48 -12.71 32.58
N LEU A 168 15.30 -12.17 32.27
CA LEU A 168 14.56 -12.43 31.02
C LEU A 168 14.81 -11.37 29.94
N ARG A 169 15.57 -10.30 30.24
CA ARG A 169 15.94 -9.24 29.28
C ARG A 169 17.13 -9.61 28.37
N ARG A 170 17.63 -10.85 28.47
CA ARG A 170 18.82 -11.35 27.73
C ARG A 170 18.48 -12.16 26.47
N PHE A 171 17.20 -12.27 26.12
CA PHE A 171 16.73 -12.89 24.87
C PHE A 171 16.64 -11.86 23.75
#